data_AF-A0AAE0VXP5-F1
#
_entry.id   AF-A0AAE0VXP5-F1
#
_cell.length_a   1.000
_cell.length_b   1.000
_cell.length_c   1.000
_cell.angle_alpha   90.00
_cell.angle_beta   90.00
_cell.angle_gamma   90.00
#
_symmetry.space_group_name_H-M   'P 1'
#
loop_
_entity.id
_entity.type
_entity.pdbx_description
1 polymer ?
#
loop_
_entity_poly.entity_id
_entity_poly.type
_entity_poly.pdbx_seq_one_letter_code
_entity_poly.pdbx_strand_id
1 'polypeptide(L)'
;MSFFSLSSVCLTNTFRFIQAPTNDIPFSLDGAEKACTEAGTTIASKETIDEAVASGYDECQCGWLSDGTMVSPKPNNVCTKNGGHSTDTCTSSNTFGVYCNNKF
;
A
#
# COMPACT_ATOMS: atom_id res chain seq x y z
N MET A 1 -33.37 8.94 -10.28
CA MET A 1 -32.28 8.75 -11.26
C MET A 1 -31.23 9.82 -11.05
N SER A 2 -29.97 9.40 -10.89
CA SER A 2 -28.75 10.07 -11.38
C SER A 2 -28.40 11.48 -10.87
N PHE A 3 -27.61 11.52 -9.79
CA PHE A 3 -26.61 12.58 -9.55
C PHE A 3 -25.24 12.00 -9.14
N PHE A 4 -24.88 10.81 -9.62
CA PHE A 4 -23.47 10.41 -9.68
C PHE A 4 -22.86 11.10 -10.91
N SER A 5 -22.51 12.38 -10.74
CA SER A 5 -21.72 13.12 -11.72
C SER A 5 -20.42 12.34 -11.96
N LEU A 6 -20.22 11.87 -13.19
CA LEU A 6 -18.98 11.22 -13.60
C LEU A 6 -17.78 12.15 -13.29
N SER A 7 -16.71 11.56 -12.73
CA SER A 7 -15.32 12.06 -12.75
C SER A 7 -14.63 12.54 -11.44
N SER A 8 -14.94 12.03 -10.23
CA SER A 8 -14.12 12.35 -9.02
C SER A 8 -14.20 11.42 -7.79
N VAL A 9 -14.78 10.22 -7.86
CA VAL A 9 -14.45 9.21 -6.83
C VAL A 9 -13.27 8.44 -7.39
N CYS A 10 -12.06 8.64 -6.86
CA CYS A 10 -11.00 7.65 -7.06
C CYS A 10 -11.54 6.32 -6.50
N LEU A 11 -12.03 5.45 -7.39
CA LEU A 11 -12.70 4.17 -7.10
C LEU A 11 -11.72 3.11 -6.56
N THR A 12 -10.73 3.51 -5.79
CA THR A 12 -9.79 2.62 -5.13
C THR A 12 -9.84 2.82 -3.62
N ASN A 13 -11.04 3.07 -3.06
CA ASN A 13 -11.24 3.00 -1.60
C ASN A 13 -11.33 1.54 -1.12
N THR A 14 -10.58 0.64 -1.75
CA THR A 14 -10.51 -0.80 -1.47
C THR A 14 -9.47 -1.08 -0.40
N PHE A 15 -8.42 -0.26 -0.34
CA PHE A 15 -7.38 -0.34 0.67
C PHE A 15 -6.91 1.07 1.07
N ARG A 16 -6.25 1.13 2.22
CA ARG A 16 -5.66 2.33 2.82
C ARG A 16 -4.24 2.01 3.24
N PHE A 17 -3.33 2.96 3.06
CA PHE A 17 -1.96 2.83 3.54
C PHE A 17 -1.85 3.38 4.97
N ILE A 18 -1.29 2.60 5.90
CA ILE A 18 -0.98 3.04 7.27
C ILE A 18 0.54 3.09 7.40
N GLN A 19 1.06 4.29 7.67
CA GLN A 19 2.48 4.49 7.92
C GLN A 19 2.86 4.10 9.35
N ALA A 20 4.10 3.67 9.54
CA ALA A 20 4.71 3.40 10.83
C ALA A 20 4.69 4.64 11.71
N PRO A 21 4.55 4.45 13.04
CA PRO A 21 4.52 5.57 13.98
C PRO A 21 5.81 6.41 13.95
N THR A 22 6.92 5.83 13.49
CA THR A 22 8.21 6.50 13.32
C THR A 22 8.81 6.17 11.95
N ASN A 23 9.30 7.20 11.23
CA ASN A 23 9.95 7.04 9.92
C ASN A 23 11.31 6.32 9.99
N ASP A 24 11.83 6.10 11.20
CA ASP A 24 13.12 5.43 11.44
C ASP A 24 12.98 3.95 11.79
N ILE A 25 11.75 3.48 12.07
CA ILE A 25 11.50 2.09 12.47
C ILE A 25 10.55 1.45 11.45
N PRO A 26 11.01 0.44 10.69
CA PRO A 26 10.14 -0.25 9.76
C PRO A 26 9.05 -1.02 10.51
N PHE A 27 7.88 -1.17 9.89
CA PHE A 27 6.87 -2.07 10.44
C PHE A 27 7.41 -3.51 10.38
N SER A 28 7.18 -4.28 11.44
CA SER A 28 7.25 -5.75 11.40
C SER A 28 5.92 -6.31 10.91
N LEU A 29 5.89 -7.53 10.38
CA LEU A 29 4.63 -8.19 9.96
C LEU A 29 3.57 -8.18 11.07
N ASP A 30 3.95 -8.52 12.30
CA ASP A 30 3.06 -8.49 13.47
C ASP A 30 2.54 -7.07 13.79
N GLY A 31 3.41 -6.07 13.71
CA GLY A 31 3.03 -4.66 13.90
C GLY A 31 2.10 -4.14 12.80
N ALA A 32 2.34 -4.57 11.57
CA ALA A 32 1.51 -4.26 10.41
C ALA A 32 0.10 -4.88 10.55
N GLU A 33 0.01 -6.14 10.99
CA GLU A 33 -1.27 -6.82 11.24
C GLU A 33 -2.04 -6.13 12.35
N LYS A 34 -1.34 -5.78 13.44
CA LYS A 34 -1.93 -5.07 14.56
C LYS A 34 -2.47 -3.71 14.12
N ALA A 35 -1.73 -2.94 13.32
CA ALA A 35 -2.18 -1.63 12.84
C ALA A 35 -3.48 -1.73 12.02
N CYS A 36 -3.60 -2.71 11.12
CA CYS A 36 -4.85 -2.95 10.39
C CYS A 36 -5.97 -3.44 11.31
N THR A 37 -5.66 -4.25 12.31
CA THR A 37 -6.63 -4.79 13.28
C THR A 37 -7.18 -3.70 14.20
N GLU A 38 -6.32 -2.81 14.70
CA GLU A 38 -6.69 -1.61 15.50
C GLU A 38 -7.57 -0.66 14.68
N ALA A 39 -7.32 -0.63 13.37
CA ALA A 39 -8.12 0.05 12.39
C ALA A 39 -9.47 -0.63 12.07
N GLY A 40 -9.75 -1.80 12.65
CA GLY A 40 -10.97 -2.58 12.44
C GLY A 40 -11.01 -3.36 11.13
N THR A 41 -9.86 -3.56 10.50
CA THR A 41 -9.67 -4.10 9.14
C THR A 41 -8.59 -5.19 9.13
N THR A 42 -8.33 -5.79 7.98
CA THR A 42 -7.24 -6.78 7.80
C THR A 42 -6.22 -6.26 6.81
N ILE A 43 -5.00 -6.82 6.80
CA ILE A 43 -4.00 -6.47 5.79
C ILE A 43 -4.55 -6.82 4.40
N ALA A 44 -4.30 -5.93 3.43
CA ALA A 44 -4.63 -6.15 2.03
C ALA A 44 -3.78 -7.26 1.42
N SER A 45 -4.39 -7.99 0.49
CA SER A 45 -3.72 -9.06 -0.26
C SER A 45 -3.07 -8.51 -1.51
N LYS A 46 -2.08 -9.24 -2.04
CA LYS A 46 -1.36 -8.85 -3.26
C LYS A 46 -2.31 -8.58 -4.43
N GLU A 47 -3.33 -9.41 -4.58
CA GLU A 47 -4.33 -9.31 -5.65
C GLU A 47 -5.03 -7.94 -5.65
N THR A 48 -5.53 -7.49 -4.50
CA THR A 48 -6.18 -6.18 -4.35
C THR A 48 -5.26 -5.03 -4.75
N ILE A 49 -3.98 -5.14 -4.42
CA ILE A 49 -3.00 -4.11 -4.77
C ILE A 49 -2.70 -4.15 -6.28
N ASP A 50 -2.45 -5.33 -6.85
CA ASP A 50 -2.16 -5.51 -8.28
C ASP A 50 -3.34 -4.99 -9.15
N GLU A 51 -4.58 -5.20 -8.74
CA GLU A 51 -5.77 -4.64 -9.39
C GLU A 51 -5.79 -3.11 -9.35
N ALA A 52 -5.39 -2.52 -8.23
CA ALA A 52 -5.32 -1.07 -8.09
C ALA A 52 -4.18 -0.47 -8.91
N VAL A 53 -3.03 -1.15 -8.99
CA VAL A 53 -1.95 -0.79 -9.91
C VAL A 53 -2.45 -0.81 -11.35
N ALA A 54 -3.17 -1.87 -11.73
CA ALA A 54 -3.78 -1.99 -13.05
C ALA A 54 -4.82 -0.89 -13.32
N SER A 55 -5.47 -0.39 -12.27
CA SER A 55 -6.42 0.73 -12.32
C SER A 55 -5.73 2.11 -12.39
N GLY A 56 -4.40 2.17 -12.26
CA GLY A 56 -3.62 3.41 -12.35
C GLY A 56 -3.11 3.96 -11.02
N TYR A 57 -3.09 3.17 -9.94
CA TYR A 57 -2.42 3.55 -8.70
C TYR A 57 -0.89 3.52 -8.89
N ASP A 58 -0.19 4.62 -8.58
CA ASP A 58 1.24 4.76 -8.88
C ASP A 58 2.07 5.35 -7.72
N GLU A 59 1.70 5.03 -6.47
CA GLU A 59 2.47 5.52 -5.32
C GLU A 59 3.75 4.71 -5.07
N CYS A 60 4.83 5.40 -4.77
CA CYS A 60 6.13 4.81 -4.44
C CYS A 60 6.26 4.57 -2.93
N GLN A 61 5.31 3.82 -2.37
CA GLN A 61 5.31 3.44 -0.96
C GLN A 61 5.46 1.92 -0.84
N CYS A 62 6.51 1.48 -0.14
CA CYS A 62 6.68 0.07 0.21
C CYS A 62 5.90 -0.22 1.48
N GLY A 63 5.00 -1.21 1.41
CA GLY A 63 4.18 -1.63 2.52
C GLY A 63 4.04 -3.14 2.63
N TRP A 64 3.69 -3.61 3.82
CA TRP A 64 3.37 -5.02 4.08
C TRP A 64 2.01 -5.43 3.51
N LEU A 65 1.96 -6.69 3.05
CA LEU A 65 0.76 -7.41 2.63
C LEU A 65 0.44 -8.58 3.56
N SER A 66 -0.77 -9.14 3.42
CA SER A 66 -1.24 -10.27 4.22
C SER A 66 -0.34 -11.51 4.16
N ASP A 67 0.37 -11.70 3.03
CA ASP A 67 1.28 -12.83 2.82
C ASP A 67 2.67 -12.63 3.46
N GLY A 68 2.88 -11.55 4.21
CA GLY A 68 4.22 -11.18 4.70
C GLY A 68 5.16 -10.76 3.57
N THR A 69 4.61 -10.44 2.40
CA THR A 69 5.37 -9.90 1.27
C THR A 69 5.28 -8.37 1.30
N MET A 70 6.37 -7.70 0.92
CA MET A 70 6.40 -6.25 0.78
C MET A 70 6.29 -5.90 -0.70
N VAL A 71 5.33 -5.06 -1.07
CA VAL A 71 5.13 -4.64 -2.46
C VAL A 71 4.98 -3.13 -2.55
N SER A 72 5.41 -2.56 -3.68
CA SER A 72 5.04 -1.21 -4.09
C SER A 72 4.02 -1.31 -5.24
N PRO A 73 2.96 -0.51 -5.23
CA PRO A 73 1.92 -0.56 -6.25
C PRO A 73 2.33 0.08 -7.60
N LYS A 74 3.61 0.04 -8.00
CA LYS A 74 4.07 0.52 -9.31
C LYS A 74 4.31 -0.63 -10.29
N PRO A 75 3.87 -0.52 -11.56
CA PRO A 75 3.95 -1.61 -12.55
C PRO A 75 5.37 -1.98 -13.01
N ASN A 76 6.43 -1.44 -12.40
CA ASN A 76 7.81 -1.78 -12.72
C ASN A 76 8.72 -1.96 -11.50
N ASN A 77 8.21 -1.88 -10.26
CA ASN A 77 9.03 -1.85 -9.03
C ASN A 77 10.12 -0.75 -9.04
N VAL A 78 10.08 0.19 -9.98
CA VAL A 78 11.04 1.29 -10.09
C VAL A 78 10.50 2.48 -9.31
N CYS A 79 11.07 2.64 -8.12
CA CYS A 79 10.89 3.79 -7.27
C CYS A 79 12.10 4.72 -7.46
N THR A 80 11.97 5.73 -8.33
CA THR A 80 13.06 6.70 -8.55
C THR A 80 13.19 7.63 -7.34
N LYS A 81 14.05 7.29 -6.38
CA LYS A 81 14.52 8.26 -5.38
C LYS A 81 15.70 9.03 -5.98
N ASN A 82 15.56 10.35 -6.11
CA ASN A 82 16.64 11.32 -6.41
C ASN A 82 17.70 10.86 -7.45
N GLY A 83 17.27 10.55 -8.68
CA GLY A 83 18.17 10.43 -9.84
C GLY A 83 19.00 9.14 -9.95
N GLY A 84 18.79 8.15 -9.07
CA GLY A 84 19.32 6.80 -9.23
C GLY A 84 18.25 5.81 -9.69
N HIS A 85 18.57 4.94 -10.65
CA HIS A 85 17.79 3.71 -10.88
C HIS A 85 18.06 2.76 -9.71
N SER A 86 17.35 2.98 -8.62
CA SER A 86 17.28 1.98 -7.58
C SER A 86 16.23 0.97 -8.00
N THR A 87 16.66 -0.23 -8.39
CA THR A 87 15.80 -1.42 -8.42
C THR A 87 15.51 -1.82 -6.97
N ASP A 88 14.98 -0.88 -6.19
CA ASP A 88 14.76 -1.04 -4.76
C ASP A 88 13.59 -2.00 -4.58
N THR A 89 13.90 -3.30 -4.59
CA THR A 89 13.02 -4.32 -4.05
C THR A 89 12.62 -3.86 -2.65
N CYS A 90 11.32 -3.73 -2.38
CA CYS A 90 10.84 -3.40 -1.05
C CYS A 90 11.51 -4.32 -0.03
N THR A 91 12.41 -3.75 0.76
CA THR A 91 13.26 -4.45 1.72
C THR A 91 12.88 -3.94 3.10
N SER A 92 13.07 -4.75 4.14
CA SER A 92 12.79 -4.40 5.54
C SER A 92 13.42 -3.08 6.01
N SER A 93 14.43 -2.54 5.33
CA SER A 93 15.04 -1.23 5.61
C SER A 93 14.26 -0.02 5.06
N ASN A 94 13.34 -0.22 4.11
CA ASN A 94 12.59 0.85 3.42
C ASN A 94 11.07 0.67 3.52
N THR A 95 10.59 -0.29 4.31
CA THR A 95 9.17 -0.59 4.48
C THR A 95 8.63 0.11 5.73
N PHE A 96 8.10 1.30 5.51
CA PHE A 96 7.60 2.18 6.58
C PHE A 96 6.08 2.13 6.72
N GLY A 97 5.39 1.14 6.16
CA GLY A 97 3.93 1.07 6.24
C GLY A 97 3.31 -0.29 5.96
N VAL A 98 1.99 -0.34 6.00
CA VAL A 98 1.15 -1.52 5.71
C VAL A 98 -0.06 -1.10 4.89
N TYR A 99 -0.47 -1.95 3.94
CA TYR A 99 -1.72 -1.77 3.21
C TYR A 99 -2.83 -2.52 3.93
N CYS A 100 -3.88 -1.82 4.37
CA CYS A 100 -5.04 -2.43 5.02
C CYS A 100 -6.25 -2.35 4.10
N ASN A 101 -7.09 -3.39 4.07
CA ASN A 101 -8.37 -3.33 3.38
C ASN A 101 -9.24 -2.24 4.00
N ASN A 102 -10.03 -1.55 3.20
CA ASN A 102 -11.04 -0.66 3.74
C ASN A 102 -12.29 -1.48 4.12
N LYS A 103 -12.85 -1.22 5.31
CA LYS A 103 -14.14 -1.83 5.68
C LYS A 103 -15.26 -1.09 4.93
N PHE A 104 -16.12 -1.87 4.28
CA PHE A 104 -17.32 -1.41 3.56
C PHE A 104 -18.25 -0.58 4.45
#